data_AF-A0A392UIY3-F1
#
_entry.id   AF-A0A392UIY3-F1
#
_cell.length_a   1.000
_cell.length_b   1.000
_cell.length_c   1.000
_cell.angle_alpha   90.00
_cell.angle_beta   90.00
_cell.angle_gamma   90.00
#
_symmetry.space_group_name_H-M   'P 1'
#
loop_
_entity.id
_entity.type
_entity.pdbx_description
1 polymer ?
#
loop_
_entity_poly.entity_id
_entity_poly.type
_entity_poly.pdbx_seq_one_letter_code
_entity_poly.pdbx_strand_id
1 'polypeptide(L)' 'MLKGKHLPKELWGEAVNTACYVLNRCPTKRLNNVTPEECWSGNKPNVSHLKVFGSIAYRHVPDQIRKKLDD' A
#
# COMPACT_ATOMS: atom_id res chain seq x y z
N MET A 1 -2.23 -14.20 -9.31
CA MET A 1 -2.76 -12.82 -9.32
C MET A 1 -4.16 -12.77 -8.71
N LEU A 2 -4.59 -11.63 -8.17
CA LEU A 2 -5.74 -11.39 -7.26
C LEU A 2 -6.95 -12.36 -7.40
N LYS A 3 -7.39 -12.66 -8.63
CA LYS A 3 -8.44 -13.64 -8.94
C LYS A 3 -8.18 -15.04 -8.35
N GLY A 4 -6.96 -15.55 -8.44
CA GLY A 4 -6.56 -16.86 -7.89
C GLY A 4 -6.36 -16.89 -6.37
N LYS A 5 -6.57 -15.75 -5.69
CA LYS A 5 -6.56 -15.65 -4.22
C LYS A 5 -7.95 -15.36 -3.66
N HIS A 6 -8.99 -15.44 -4.49
CA HIS A 6 -10.39 -15.22 -4.11
C HIS A 6 -10.63 -13.90 -3.38
N LEU A 7 -9.85 -12.86 -3.72
CA LEU A 7 -10.03 -11.53 -3.14
C LEU A 7 -11.27 -10.85 -3.72
N PRO A 8 -12.06 -10.12 -2.90
CA PRO A 8 -13.18 -9.32 -3.35
C PRO A 8 -12.80 -8.40 -4.52
N LYS A 9 -13.68 -8.31 -5.53
CA LYS A 9 -13.43 -7.50 -6.74
C LYS A 9 -13.26 -6.00 -6.42
N GLU A 10 -13.96 -5.51 -5.40
CA GLU A 10 -13.84 -4.14 -4.90
C GLU A 10 -12.41 -3.76 -4.48
N LEU A 11 -11.57 -4.73 -4.07
CA LEU A 11 -10.18 -4.49 -3.67
C LEU A 11 -9.21 -4.42 -4.86
N TRP A 12 -9.65 -4.72 -6.07
CA TRP A 12 -8.73 -4.82 -7.21
C TRP A 12 -8.19 -3.44 -7.62
N GLY A 13 -9.03 -2.41 -7.56
CA GLY A 13 -8.60 -1.02 -7.79
C GLY A 13 -7.52 -0.60 -6.80
N GLU A 14 -7.74 -0.87 -5.51
CA GLU A 14 -6.77 -0.59 -4.45
C GLU A 14 -5.46 -1.36 -4.64
N ALA A 15 -5.54 -2.63 -5.05
CA ALA A 15 -4.35 -3.43 -5.32
C ALA A 15 -3.51 -2.87 -6.49
N VAL A 16 -4.16 -2.44 -7.58
CA VAL A 16 -3.46 -1.82 -8.72
C VAL A 16 -2.85 -0.48 -8.31
N ASN A 17 -3.62 0.36 -7.61
CA ASN A 17 -3.15 1.66 -7.14
C ASN A 17 -1.93 1.50 -6.20
N THR A 18 -2.00 0.55 -5.27
CA THR A 18 -0.89 0.22 -4.35
C THR A 18 0.34 -0.26 -5.12
N ALA A 19 0.17 -1.11 -6.14
CA ALA A 19 1.28 -1.59 -6.97
C ALA A 19 1.97 -0.42 -7.71
N CYS A 20 1.19 0.46 -8.35
CA CYS A 20 1.73 1.66 -9.01
C CYS A 20 2.43 2.59 -8.01
N TYR A 21 1.84 2.82 -6.84
CA TYR A 21 2.42 3.65 -5.78
C TYR A 21 3.79 3.17 -5.33
N VAL A 22 3.91 1.86 -5.08
CA VAL A 22 5.17 1.22 -4.67
C VAL A 22 6.19 1.30 -5.81
N LEU A 23 5.80 0.95 -7.04
CA LEU A 23 6.72 0.97 -8.19
C LEU A 23 7.30 2.37 -8.46
N ASN A 24 6.51 3.43 -8.30
CA ASN A 24 6.99 4.81 -8.46
C ASN A 24 7.96 5.25 -7.36
N ARG A 25 7.97 4.56 -6.21
CA ARG A 25 8.86 4.82 -5.06
C ARG A 25 9.98 3.79 -4.92
N CYS A 26 10.06 2.82 -5.82
CA CYS A 26 11.16 1.88 -5.90
C CYS A 26 12.29 2.45 -6.78
N PRO A 27 13.56 2.34 -6.34
CA PRO A 27 14.70 2.61 -7.20
C PRO A 27 14.69 1.73 -8.46
N THR A 28 15.05 2.28 -9.61
CA THR A 28 15.15 1.50 -10.84
C THR A 28 16.52 1.67 -11.50
N LYS A 29 17.05 0.58 -12.07
CA LYS A 29 18.35 0.61 -12.78
C LYS A 29 18.34 1.60 -13.95
N ARG A 30 17.21 1.74 -14.64
CA ARG A 30 17.06 2.65 -15.79
C ARG A 30 17.23 4.12 -15.41
N LEU A 31 16.91 4.47 -14.16
CA LEU A 31 17.05 5.82 -13.62
C LEU A 31 18.27 5.92 -12.69
N ASN A 32 19.32 5.14 -12.93
CA ASN A 32 20.54 5.15 -12.10
C ASN A 32 20.27 4.95 -10.59
N ASN A 33 19.35 4.04 -10.26
CA ASN A 33 18.88 3.78 -8.89
C ASN A 33 18.16 4.96 -8.21
N VAL A 34 17.65 5.91 -9.00
CA VAL A 34 16.68 6.93 -8.55
C VAL A 34 15.26 6.39 -8.70
N THR A 35 14.34 6.86 -7.86
CA THR A 35 12.92 6.50 -7.96
C THR A 35 12.23 7.32 -9.06
N PRO A 36 11.23 6.77 -9.78
CA PRO A 36 10.43 7.55 -10.73
C PRO A 36 9.81 8.82 -10.11
N GLU A 37 9.30 8.73 -8.87
CA GLU A 37 8.72 9.86 -8.15
C GLU A 37 9.75 10.98 -7.91
N GLU A 38 10.97 10.64 -7.50
CA GLU A 38 12.05 11.61 -7.29
C GLU A 38 12.49 12.26 -8.60
N CYS A 39 12.57 11.47 -9.68
CA CYS A 39 12.90 11.99 -11.01
C CYS A 39 11.84 12.96 -11.54
N TRP A 40 10.57 12.73 -11.21
CA TRP A 40 9.44 13.56 -11.65
C TRP A 40 9.28 14.82 -10.79
N SER A 41 9.31 14.66 -9.46
CA SER A 41 9.01 15.74 -8.50
C SER A 41 10.23 16.53 -8.05
N GLY A 42 11.44 16.03 -8.31
CA GLY A 42 12.69 16.55 -7.75
C GLY A 42 12.88 16.27 -6.26
N ASN A 43 11.92 15.61 -5.59
CA ASN A 43 11.94 15.37 -4.17
C ASN A 43 12.03 13.87 -3.87
N LYS A 44 12.95 13.49 -2.98
CA LYS A 44 13.08 12.09 -2.54
C LYS A 44 11.84 11.67 -1.74
N PRO A 45 11.12 10.60 -2.14
CA PRO A 45 9.91 10.19 -1.46
C PRO A 45 10.22 9.63 -0.05
N ASN A 46 9.39 9.99 0.92
CA ASN A 46 9.38 9.34 2.23
C ASN A 46 8.55 8.05 2.18
N VAL A 47 9.18 6.94 2.57
CA VAL A 47 8.56 5.60 2.58
C VAL A 47 8.39 5.02 4.00
N SER A 48 8.61 5.81 5.06
CA SER A 48 8.55 5.34 6.46
C SER A 48 7.17 4.83 6.88
N HIS A 49 6.12 5.22 6.15
CA HIS A 49 4.75 4.76 6.35
C HIS A 49 4.51 3.34 5.82
N LEU A 50 5.33 2.85 4.89
CA LEU A 50 5.20 1.49 4.37
C LEU A 50 5.55 0.46 5.44
N LYS A 51 4.84 -0.66 5.42
CA LYS A 51 5.06 -1.78 6.34
C LYS A 51 5.48 -3.01 5.56
N VAL A 52 6.32 -3.85 6.17
CA VAL A 52 6.72 -5.13 5.58
C VAL A 52 5.50 -6.02 5.43
N PHE A 53 5.46 -6.80 4.34
CA PHE A 53 4.41 -7.76 4.11
C PHE A 53 4.30 -8.73 5.30
N GLY A 54 3.07 -8.99 5.77
CA GLY A 54 2.81 -9.79 6.98
C GLY A 54 2.84 -9.01 8.30
N SER A 55 3.03 -7.69 8.28
CA SER A 55 2.86 -6.83 9.45
C SER A 55 1.42 -6.89 9.98
N ILE A 56 1.25 -6.79 11.31
CA ILE A 56 -0.06 -6.67 11.94
C ILE A 56 -0.71 -5.36 11.49
N ALA A 57 -1.93 -5.45 10.98
CA ALA A 57 -2.75 -4.32 10.58
C ALA A 57 -4.09 -4.35 11.34
N TYR A 58 -4.57 -3.16 11.71
CA TYR A 58 -5.87 -2.99 12.37
C TYR A 58 -6.82 -2.32 11.39
N ARG A 59 -8.06 -2.80 11.33
CA ARG A 59 -9.13 -2.14 10.57
C ARG A 59 -9.96 -1.28 11.51
N HIS A 60 -10.37 -0.11 11.05
CA HIS A 60 -11.32 0.70 11.79
C HIS A 60 -12.67 -0.04 11.87
N VAL A 61 -13.19 -0.18 13.08
CA VAL A 61 -14.55 -0.67 13.35
C VAL A 61 -15.42 0.56 13.61
N PRO A 62 -16.42 0.88 12.75
CA PRO A 62 -17.35 1.99 12.97
C PRO A 62 -18.00 1.93 14.36
N ASP A 63 -18.17 3.09 14.99
CA ASP A 63 -18.69 3.18 16.37
C ASP A 63 -20.05 2.52 16.51
N GLN A 64 -20.89 2.58 15.47
CA GLN A 64 -22.22 1.97 15.42
C GLN A 64 -22.18 0.44 15.57
N ILE A 65 -21.06 -0.20 15.21
CA ILE A 65 -20.89 -1.66 15.29
C ILE A 65 -19.90 -2.09 16.39
N ARG A 66 -19.33 -1.14 17.15
CA ARG A 66 -18.48 -1.46 18.29
C ARG A 66 -19.35 -2.03 19.41
N LYS A 67 -19.01 -3.23 19.87
CA LYS A 67 -19.57 -3.79 21.11
C LYS A 67 -18.75 -3.29 22.29
N LYS A 68 -19.38 -3.14 23.46
CA LYS A 68 -18.67 -2.92 24.71
C LYS A 68 -17.70 -4.09 24.91
N LEU A 69 -16.52 -3.81 25.46
CA LEU A 69 -15.61 -4.89 25.87
C LEU A 69 -16.32 -5.64 27.00
N ASP A 70 -16.65 -6.90 26.77
CA ASP A 70 -17.14 -7.81 27.81
C ASP A 70 -15.90 -8.41 28.49
N ASP A 71 -15.85 -8.36 29.83
CA ASP A 71 -14.75 -8.91 30.65
C ASP A 71 -14.77 -10.45 30.68
#